data_AF-A0A4Q3WVX7-F1
#
_entry.id   AF-A0A4Q3WVX7-F1
#
_cell.length_a   1.000
_cell.length_b   1.000
_cell.length_c   1.000
_cell.angle_alpha   90.00
_cell.angle_beta   90.00
_cell.angle_gamma   90.00
#
_symmetry.space_group_name_H-M   'P 1'
#
loop_
_entity.id
_entity.type
_entity.pdbx_description
1 polymer ?
#
loop_
_entity_poly.entity_id
_entity_poly.type
_entity_poly.pdbx_seq_one_letter_code
_entity_poly.pdbx_strand_id
1 'polypeptide(L)'
;MKHLSNSHGSSSSATFSLLRGAMLAALCLIPALFGGTTAQAAEPPLLGKRVFTFISLVRVNQIEVARDRNVGADEADIHTVAAVQAVRDNFTKAFPGGKMTWAFSWLALHDQRENYVGIRKQIVEYQRKYGDEITFIPGAYFAPMYNSREQVNKDLHEGLQLVSEMVGGGYRPKSVVAGFLAAENQRYLAEKENIHVVQGTIWSQYGIDNGDGDGSISYPYYPSLEHYCKPSQRASDFIDTVCLDGWTCDFLTARRAGFAGGFNSRQSLGPIETFMNLGPEVGLKEQLFVTDMHFNDGFKRNGFAWTTSIWEVCLGAKTFENLPGYGAEVRRRWPDMQCMTVGDFGEAFRRQFKNNGKLDYRFVERGSGIHGSDANLEIRWFMNRDFRLALLHDWTKEGDPEMVIDFTRYDLTAEEPKDFGRNWSLMNVINQKSSRPQDKPVLLSELSNEDQALIRRRLPELFKKVGAERPAPKQ
;
A
#
# COMPACT_ATOMS: atom_id res chain seq x y z
N MET A 1 0.50 59.05 -44.84
CA MET A 1 0.82 60.12 -45.82
C MET A 1 1.42 61.29 -45.05
N LYS A 2 2.64 61.72 -45.45
CA LYS A 2 3.20 63.11 -45.51
C LYS A 2 2.96 64.04 -44.30
N HIS A 3 3.94 64.76 -43.74
CA HIS A 3 5.30 65.11 -44.13
C HIS A 3 5.97 65.93 -42.99
N LEU A 4 7.30 65.76 -42.81
CA LEU A 4 8.36 66.79 -42.66
C LEU A 4 8.33 67.76 -41.44
N SER A 5 9.46 68.20 -40.86
CA SER A 5 10.89 67.98 -41.10
C SER A 5 11.78 68.72 -40.07
N ASN A 6 13.06 68.34 -40.06
CA ASN A 6 14.27 69.18 -39.87
C ASN A 6 14.68 69.67 -38.46
N SER A 7 15.96 69.77 -38.09
CA SER A 7 17.28 69.30 -38.60
C SER A 7 18.40 69.90 -37.71
N HIS A 8 19.67 69.51 -37.97
CA HIS A 8 20.98 70.01 -37.49
C HIS A 8 21.56 69.25 -36.26
N GLY A 9 22.72 68.58 -36.29
CA GLY A 9 23.99 68.74 -37.04
C GLY A 9 25.03 69.31 -36.06
N SER A 10 26.15 68.68 -35.67
CA SER A 10 27.38 68.35 -36.42
C SER A 10 28.44 67.89 -35.37
N SER A 11 29.24 66.82 -35.62
CA SER A 11 30.69 66.81 -35.98
C SER A 11 31.64 67.33 -34.86
N SER A 12 32.87 66.87 -34.62
CA SER A 12 33.82 65.94 -35.23
C SER A 12 34.99 65.65 -34.25
N SER A 13 35.72 64.53 -34.45
CA SER A 13 37.20 64.32 -34.45
C SER A 13 38.09 64.92 -33.31
N ALA A 14 39.28 64.43 -32.92
CA ALA A 14 40.29 63.50 -33.45
C ALA A 14 41.31 63.21 -32.29
N THR A 15 41.76 61.96 -32.04
CA THR A 15 43.09 61.35 -32.34
C THR A 15 44.34 61.70 -31.50
N PHE A 16 45.22 60.67 -31.38
CA PHE A 16 46.66 60.59 -31.00
C PHE A 16 47.00 60.42 -29.49
N SER A 17 47.92 59.56 -29.02
CA SER A 17 48.93 58.68 -29.64
C SER A 17 49.59 57.71 -28.61
N LEU A 18 49.78 56.44 -29.01
CA LEU A 18 50.94 55.52 -28.85
C LEU A 18 51.81 55.42 -27.57
N LEU A 19 52.00 54.17 -27.08
CA LEU A 19 53.24 53.34 -27.18
C LEU A 19 53.05 51.99 -26.43
N ARG A 20 52.83 50.89 -27.15
CA ARG A 20 53.74 49.76 -27.47
C ARG A 20 54.27 48.92 -26.28
N GLY A 21 53.84 47.65 -26.28
CA GLY A 21 54.53 46.51 -25.64
C GLY A 21 53.76 45.22 -25.94
N ALA A 22 54.21 44.47 -26.95
CA ALA A 22 53.56 43.25 -27.44
C ALA A 22 54.11 41.99 -26.76
N MET A 23 53.22 41.04 -26.44
CA MET A 23 53.52 39.61 -26.64
C MET A 23 52.21 38.81 -26.76
N LEU A 24 52.10 38.07 -27.86
CA LEU A 24 51.04 37.10 -28.14
C LEU A 24 51.13 35.89 -27.20
N ALA A 25 49.98 35.44 -26.68
CA ALA A 25 49.69 34.01 -26.58
C ALA A 25 48.17 33.82 -26.73
N ALA A 26 47.81 33.00 -27.71
CA ALA A 26 46.45 32.66 -28.07
C ALA A 26 45.89 31.54 -27.18
N LEU A 27 44.55 31.48 -27.16
CA LEU A 27 43.64 30.32 -27.02
C LEU A 27 42.62 30.38 -25.88
N CYS A 28 41.37 30.14 -26.31
CA CYS A 28 40.20 29.63 -25.59
C CYS A 28 39.39 30.61 -24.71
N LEU A 29 38.52 31.37 -25.40
CA LEU A 29 37.23 31.79 -24.86
C LEU A 29 36.30 30.56 -24.76
N ILE A 30 35.94 30.16 -23.54
CA ILE A 30 34.75 29.36 -23.25
C ILE A 30 33.80 30.25 -22.45
N PRO A 31 32.55 30.49 -22.90
CA PRO A 31 31.57 31.20 -22.09
C PRO A 31 31.11 30.27 -20.96
N ALA A 32 31.29 30.72 -19.71
CA ALA A 32 30.72 30.06 -18.55
C ALA A 32 29.18 30.16 -18.61
N LEU A 33 28.56 29.04 -18.98
CA LEU A 33 27.12 28.81 -18.84
C LEU A 33 26.78 28.83 -17.34
N PHE A 34 25.98 29.81 -16.91
CA PHE A 34 25.27 29.75 -15.63
C PHE A 34 24.17 28.69 -15.71
N GLY A 35 24.57 27.42 -15.55
CA GLY A 35 23.68 26.32 -15.24
C GLY A 35 23.50 26.22 -13.73
N GLY A 36 22.66 27.09 -13.17
CA GLY A 36 22.21 26.94 -11.79
C GLY A 36 21.23 25.76 -11.70
N THR A 37 21.73 24.55 -11.51
CA THR A 37 20.92 23.45 -11.00
C THR A 37 20.56 23.80 -9.56
N THR A 38 19.33 24.23 -9.33
CA THR A 38 18.72 24.16 -8.00
C THR A 38 18.81 22.70 -7.58
N ALA A 39 19.71 22.39 -6.64
CA ALA A 39 19.78 21.09 -6.03
C ALA A 39 18.40 20.81 -5.42
N GLN A 40 17.62 19.95 -6.08
CA GLN A 40 16.38 19.43 -5.54
C GLN A 40 16.74 18.81 -4.19
N ALA A 41 16.24 19.38 -3.10
CA ALA A 41 16.47 18.81 -1.78
C ALA A 41 16.10 17.33 -1.82
N ALA A 42 17.03 16.46 -1.40
CA ALA A 42 16.79 15.02 -1.40
C ALA A 42 15.52 14.73 -0.58
N GLU A 43 14.58 14.00 -1.18
CA GLU A 43 13.33 13.68 -0.50
C GLU A 43 13.61 12.88 0.79
N PRO A 44 12.88 13.14 1.89
CA PRO A 44 13.22 12.54 3.18
C PRO A 44 13.01 11.01 3.17
N PRO A 45 13.88 10.23 3.85
CA PRO A 45 13.81 8.76 3.87
C PRO A 45 12.47 8.23 4.44
N LEU A 46 12.10 7.00 4.08
CA LEU A 46 10.92 6.31 4.66
C LEU A 46 11.22 5.77 6.07
N LEU A 47 12.42 5.23 6.29
CA LEU A 47 12.85 4.81 7.63
C LEU A 47 12.74 5.97 8.63
N GLY A 48 12.28 5.65 9.83
CA GLY A 48 11.99 6.59 10.90
C GLY A 48 10.59 7.19 10.86
N LYS A 49 9.75 6.83 9.88
CA LYS A 49 8.39 7.39 9.74
C LYS A 49 7.28 6.42 10.15
N ARG A 50 6.18 7.00 10.64
CA ARG A 50 4.88 6.35 10.76
C ARG A 50 3.99 6.89 9.67
N VAL A 51 3.48 6.02 8.80
CA VAL A 51 2.71 6.41 7.63
C VAL A 51 1.34 5.75 7.67
N PHE A 52 0.30 6.54 7.42
CA PHE A 52 -1.03 6.05 7.11
C PHE A 52 -1.35 6.35 5.64
N THR A 53 -1.85 5.36 4.91
CA THR A 53 -2.41 5.55 3.56
C THR A 53 -3.91 5.32 3.59
N PHE A 54 -4.67 6.30 3.09
CA PHE A 54 -6.13 6.23 3.05
C PHE A 54 -6.60 6.25 1.60
N ILE A 55 -7.44 5.28 1.25
CA ILE A 55 -8.01 5.15 -0.09
C ILE A 55 -9.53 5.30 0.02
N SER A 56 -10.14 6.00 -0.93
CA SER A 56 -11.58 5.99 -1.14
C SER A 56 -11.94 5.65 -2.57
N LEU A 57 -13.00 4.88 -2.75
CA LEU A 57 -13.43 4.40 -4.05
C LEU A 57 -14.71 5.07 -4.54
N VAL A 58 -14.75 5.33 -5.84
CA VAL A 58 -15.97 5.71 -6.58
C VAL A 58 -16.24 4.61 -7.61
N ARG A 59 -17.41 3.98 -7.49
CA ARG A 59 -17.88 2.93 -8.41
C ARG A 59 -19.36 3.14 -8.75
N VAL A 60 -19.85 2.43 -9.76
CA VAL A 60 -21.28 2.39 -10.09
C VAL A 60 -21.96 1.24 -9.38
N ASN A 61 -21.37 0.06 -9.43
CA ASN A 61 -21.89 -1.12 -8.79
C ASN A 61 -20.93 -1.65 -7.73
N GLN A 62 -21.47 -2.32 -6.72
CA GLN A 62 -20.73 -2.86 -5.60
C GLN A 62 -19.56 -3.76 -6.05
N ILE A 63 -19.75 -4.58 -7.09
CA ILE A 63 -18.75 -5.56 -7.54
C ILE A 63 -18.69 -5.63 -9.07
N GLU A 64 -18.02 -4.65 -9.66
CA GLU A 64 -17.71 -4.56 -11.09
C GLU A 64 -16.50 -5.43 -11.47
N VAL A 65 -16.68 -6.75 -11.53
CA VAL A 65 -15.60 -7.71 -11.76
C VAL A 65 -14.92 -7.61 -13.13
N ALA A 66 -15.57 -7.01 -14.13
CA ALA A 66 -14.99 -6.64 -15.41
C ALA A 66 -15.64 -5.34 -15.93
N ARG A 67 -15.04 -4.73 -16.95
CA ARG A 67 -15.55 -3.49 -17.59
C ARG A 67 -17.01 -3.57 -18.06
N ASP A 68 -17.49 -4.77 -18.39
CA ASP A 68 -18.82 -5.07 -18.92
C ASP A 68 -19.59 -6.08 -18.04
N ARG A 69 -19.07 -6.42 -16.85
CA ARG A 69 -19.68 -7.40 -15.96
C ARG A 69 -19.71 -6.91 -14.52
N ASN A 70 -20.93 -6.87 -13.96
CA ASN A 70 -21.21 -6.61 -12.56
C ASN A 70 -21.85 -7.85 -11.92
N VAL A 71 -21.52 -8.13 -10.65
CA VAL A 71 -22.14 -9.19 -9.83
C VAL A 71 -22.66 -8.67 -8.47
N GLY A 72 -22.65 -7.35 -8.26
CA GLY A 72 -23.15 -6.69 -7.05
C GLY A 72 -24.36 -5.77 -7.32
N ALA A 73 -24.76 -5.00 -6.30
CA ALA A 73 -25.85 -4.04 -6.41
C ALA A 73 -25.44 -2.74 -7.13
N ASP A 74 -26.40 -2.06 -7.77
CA ASP A 74 -26.22 -0.68 -8.23
C ASP A 74 -26.14 0.24 -7.00
N GLU A 75 -25.10 1.05 -6.94
CA GLU A 75 -24.79 1.99 -5.87
C GLU A 75 -24.85 3.45 -6.36
N ALA A 76 -25.41 3.72 -7.54
CA ALA A 76 -25.39 5.05 -8.14
C ALA A 76 -26.05 6.13 -7.28
N ASP A 77 -27.19 5.81 -6.66
CA ASP A 77 -27.97 6.76 -5.87
C ASP A 77 -27.24 7.20 -4.58
N ILE A 78 -26.31 6.39 -4.10
CA ILE A 78 -25.50 6.70 -2.91
C ILE A 78 -24.16 7.37 -3.26
N HIS A 79 -23.71 7.28 -4.52
CA HIS A 79 -22.58 8.05 -5.02
C HIS A 79 -23.02 9.45 -5.44
N THR A 80 -22.96 10.38 -4.51
CA THR A 80 -23.29 11.80 -4.74
C THR A 80 -22.08 12.70 -4.49
N VAL A 81 -22.10 13.90 -5.08
CA VAL A 81 -21.10 14.97 -4.79
C VAL A 81 -21.04 15.29 -3.30
N ALA A 82 -22.19 15.25 -2.60
CA ALA A 82 -22.26 15.46 -1.16
C ALA A 82 -21.60 14.32 -0.37
N ALA A 83 -21.78 13.06 -0.79
CA ALA A 83 -21.11 11.92 -0.16
C ALA A 83 -19.58 12.03 -0.30
N VAL A 84 -19.09 12.34 -1.50
CA VAL A 84 -17.66 12.54 -1.77
C VAL A 84 -17.09 13.74 -1.00
N GLN A 85 -17.86 14.83 -0.88
CA GLN A 85 -17.51 15.96 0.01
C GLN A 85 -17.37 15.50 1.46
N ALA A 86 -18.33 14.73 1.97
CA ALA A 86 -18.31 14.24 3.35
C ALA A 86 -17.09 13.37 3.63
N VAL A 87 -16.68 12.51 2.69
CA VAL A 87 -15.42 11.74 2.81
C VAL A 87 -14.24 12.69 2.98
N ARG A 88 -14.07 13.64 2.05
CA ARG A 88 -12.89 14.52 2.05
C ARG A 88 -12.86 15.46 3.25
N ASP A 89 -14.01 15.96 3.69
CA ASP A 89 -14.12 16.86 4.85
C ASP A 89 -13.79 16.13 6.15
N ASN A 90 -14.34 14.93 6.35
CA ASN A 90 -14.03 14.12 7.52
C ASN A 90 -12.57 13.68 7.52
N PHE A 91 -12.02 13.31 6.35
CA PHE A 91 -10.59 13.03 6.21
C PHE A 91 -9.73 14.26 6.55
N THR A 92 -10.11 15.47 6.10
CA THR A 92 -9.37 16.71 6.43
C THR A 92 -9.36 16.97 7.94
N LYS A 93 -10.49 16.75 8.63
CA LYS A 93 -10.59 16.88 10.08
C LYS A 93 -9.73 15.81 10.80
N ALA A 94 -9.70 14.61 10.24
CA ALA A 94 -8.92 13.48 10.75
C ALA A 94 -7.40 13.62 10.50
N PHE A 95 -7.00 14.25 9.41
CA PHE A 95 -5.60 14.40 9.02
C PHE A 95 -5.38 15.74 8.30
N PRO A 96 -5.30 16.87 9.04
CA PRO A 96 -5.07 18.17 8.43
C PRO A 96 -3.80 18.20 7.58
N GLY A 97 -3.90 18.66 6.33
CA GLY A 97 -2.79 18.64 5.37
C GLY A 97 -2.43 17.26 4.82
N GLY A 98 -3.12 16.21 5.24
CA GLY A 98 -2.98 14.86 4.72
C GLY A 98 -3.47 14.75 3.28
N LYS A 99 -2.88 13.79 2.55
CA LYS A 99 -3.29 13.41 1.20
C LYS A 99 -3.89 12.01 1.22
N MET A 100 -4.84 11.76 0.32
CA MET A 100 -5.46 10.45 0.13
C MET A 100 -5.46 10.03 -1.33
N THR A 101 -5.75 8.76 -1.59
CA THR A 101 -5.89 8.21 -2.94
C THR A 101 -7.38 7.99 -3.26
N TRP A 102 -7.83 8.52 -4.39
CA TRP A 102 -9.14 8.27 -4.98
C TRP A 102 -8.99 7.26 -6.12
N ALA A 103 -9.73 6.17 -6.07
CA ALA A 103 -9.76 5.20 -7.17
C ALA A 103 -11.15 5.13 -7.81
N PHE A 104 -11.18 5.22 -9.14
CA PHE A 104 -12.40 5.12 -9.93
C PHE A 104 -12.48 3.78 -10.64
N SER A 105 -13.66 3.16 -10.60
CA SER A 105 -13.95 2.00 -11.44
C SER A 105 -14.11 2.38 -12.90
N TRP A 106 -14.11 1.39 -13.78
CA TRP A 106 -14.31 1.59 -15.23
C TRP A 106 -15.63 2.30 -15.51
N LEU A 107 -16.72 1.84 -14.89
CA LEU A 107 -18.04 2.43 -15.09
C LEU A 107 -18.10 3.85 -14.53
N ALA A 108 -17.52 4.11 -13.36
CA ALA A 108 -17.51 5.45 -12.77
C ALA A 108 -16.74 6.49 -13.60
N LEU A 109 -15.72 6.07 -14.36
CA LEU A 109 -15.01 6.95 -15.31
C LEU A 109 -15.88 7.30 -16.53
N HIS A 110 -16.73 6.37 -16.99
CA HIS A 110 -17.57 6.55 -18.17
C HIS A 110 -18.95 7.14 -17.89
N ASP A 111 -19.43 7.04 -16.65
CA ASP A 111 -20.81 7.35 -16.31
C ASP A 111 -21.15 8.84 -16.56
N GLN A 112 -22.18 9.11 -17.35
CA GLN A 112 -22.59 10.46 -17.75
C GLN A 112 -23.73 11.03 -16.91
N ARG A 113 -24.23 10.30 -15.91
CA ARG A 113 -25.21 10.85 -14.98
C ARG A 113 -24.60 12.03 -14.22
N GLU A 114 -25.45 13.01 -13.89
CA GLU A 114 -25.00 14.31 -13.35
C GLU A 114 -24.17 14.16 -12.07
N ASN A 115 -24.51 13.19 -11.22
CA ASN A 115 -23.76 12.88 -10.00
C ASN A 115 -22.32 12.45 -10.31
N TYR A 116 -22.08 11.53 -11.24
CA TYR A 116 -20.73 11.06 -11.58
C TYR A 116 -19.90 12.12 -12.30
N VAL A 117 -20.51 12.88 -13.21
CA VAL A 117 -19.85 14.04 -13.83
C VAL A 117 -19.42 15.06 -12.76
N GLY A 118 -20.28 15.33 -11.79
CA GLY A 118 -19.98 16.20 -10.65
C GLY A 118 -18.87 15.66 -9.76
N ILE A 119 -18.91 14.37 -9.42
CA ILE A 119 -17.90 13.70 -8.59
C ILE A 119 -16.51 13.75 -9.24
N ARG A 120 -16.42 13.45 -10.54
CA ARG A 120 -15.15 13.53 -11.27
C ARG A 120 -14.56 14.94 -11.21
N LYS A 121 -15.37 15.98 -11.45
CA LYS A 121 -14.93 17.38 -11.34
C LYS A 121 -14.43 17.71 -9.93
N GLN A 122 -15.20 17.35 -8.90
CA GLN A 122 -14.85 17.61 -7.50
C GLN A 122 -13.55 16.93 -7.07
N ILE A 123 -13.34 15.67 -7.46
CA ILE A 123 -12.10 14.95 -7.12
C ILE A 123 -10.88 15.52 -7.86
N VAL A 124 -11.02 15.98 -9.10
CA VAL A 124 -9.96 16.73 -9.80
C VAL A 124 -9.63 18.03 -9.05
N GLU A 125 -10.61 18.73 -8.49
CA GLU A 125 -10.36 19.90 -7.65
C GLU A 125 -9.58 19.53 -6.37
N TYR A 126 -9.84 18.37 -5.76
CA TYR A 126 -9.07 17.87 -4.62
C TYR A 126 -7.62 17.54 -4.97
N GLN A 127 -7.37 16.95 -6.15
CA GLN A 127 -6.01 16.75 -6.64
C GLN A 127 -5.27 18.09 -6.76
N ARG A 128 -5.91 19.12 -7.34
CA ARG A 128 -5.31 20.45 -7.49
C ARG A 128 -5.09 21.16 -6.16
N LYS A 129 -6.05 21.03 -5.23
CA LYS A 129 -6.06 21.76 -3.95
C LYS A 129 -5.18 21.11 -2.89
N TYR A 130 -5.23 19.79 -2.79
CA TYR A 130 -4.60 19.04 -1.70
C TYR A 130 -3.45 18.15 -2.17
N GLY A 131 -3.34 17.88 -3.47
CA GLY A 131 -2.39 16.91 -3.99
C GLY A 131 -2.81 15.47 -3.73
N ASP A 132 -4.12 15.21 -3.56
CA ASP A 132 -4.66 13.86 -3.53
C ASP A 132 -4.30 13.11 -4.82
N GLU A 133 -4.08 11.81 -4.74
CA GLU A 133 -3.85 10.97 -5.91
C GLU A 133 -5.18 10.52 -6.49
N ILE A 134 -5.30 10.50 -7.81
CA ILE A 134 -6.45 9.95 -8.53
C ILE A 134 -5.96 8.82 -9.41
N THR A 135 -6.54 7.63 -9.26
CA THR A 135 -6.13 6.44 -10.01
C THR A 135 -7.33 5.56 -10.39
N PHE A 136 -7.04 4.40 -10.99
CA PHE A 136 -7.97 3.41 -11.49
C PHE A 136 -8.05 2.20 -10.57
N ILE A 137 -9.25 1.60 -10.48
CA ILE A 137 -9.48 0.27 -9.91
C ILE A 137 -10.07 -0.70 -10.94
N PRO A 138 -9.29 -1.71 -11.40
CA PRO A 138 -9.82 -2.77 -12.25
C PRO A 138 -10.61 -3.79 -11.43
N GLY A 139 -11.77 -4.19 -11.93
CA GLY A 139 -12.45 -5.40 -11.44
C GLY A 139 -13.00 -5.35 -10.02
N ALA A 140 -13.22 -4.16 -9.44
CA ALA A 140 -13.69 -3.96 -8.06
C ALA A 140 -13.00 -4.89 -7.03
N TYR A 141 -11.66 -4.92 -7.09
CA TYR A 141 -10.73 -5.76 -6.31
C TYR A 141 -10.41 -7.15 -6.86
N PHE A 142 -11.21 -7.71 -7.79
CA PHE A 142 -11.16 -9.14 -8.15
C PHE A 142 -10.80 -9.39 -9.61
N ALA A 143 -10.17 -8.41 -10.29
CA ALA A 143 -9.86 -8.48 -11.71
C ALA A 143 -9.29 -9.83 -12.22
N PRO A 144 -8.24 -10.43 -11.61
CA PRO A 144 -7.65 -11.68 -12.11
C PRO A 144 -8.58 -12.89 -11.96
N MET A 145 -9.58 -12.84 -11.09
CA MET A 145 -10.52 -13.95 -10.87
C MET A 145 -11.58 -14.05 -11.97
N TYR A 146 -11.74 -13.00 -12.78
CA TYR A 146 -12.82 -12.88 -13.76
C TYR A 146 -12.35 -12.49 -15.17
N ASN A 147 -11.07 -12.13 -15.35
CA ASN A 147 -10.53 -11.65 -16.62
C ASN A 147 -9.18 -12.28 -16.94
N SER A 148 -8.84 -12.36 -18.22
CA SER A 148 -7.51 -12.77 -18.65
C SER A 148 -6.49 -11.67 -18.31
N ARG A 149 -5.22 -12.04 -18.20
CA ARG A 149 -4.14 -11.09 -17.92
C ARG A 149 -4.05 -10.03 -19.03
N GLU A 150 -4.27 -10.41 -20.29
CA GLU A 150 -4.29 -9.49 -21.43
C GLU A 150 -5.45 -8.49 -21.33
N GLN A 151 -6.64 -8.96 -20.95
CA GLN A 151 -7.79 -8.08 -20.76
C GLN A 151 -7.56 -7.12 -19.59
N VAL A 152 -7.00 -7.60 -18.47
CA VAL A 152 -6.64 -6.73 -17.34
C VAL A 152 -5.59 -5.69 -17.74
N ASN A 153 -4.58 -6.05 -18.54
CA ASN A 153 -3.60 -5.08 -19.06
C ASN A 153 -4.28 -4.00 -19.91
N LYS A 154 -5.24 -4.39 -20.76
CA LYS A 154 -6.02 -3.45 -21.55
C LYS A 154 -6.88 -2.54 -20.67
N ASP A 155 -7.54 -3.08 -19.64
CA ASP A 155 -8.32 -2.32 -18.66
C ASP A 155 -7.44 -1.31 -17.93
N LEU A 156 -6.24 -1.72 -17.51
CA LEU A 156 -5.27 -0.85 -16.87
C LEU A 156 -4.86 0.30 -17.79
N HIS A 157 -4.45 0.01 -19.02
CA HIS A 157 -4.03 1.03 -19.99
C HIS A 157 -5.12 2.07 -20.24
N GLU A 158 -6.32 1.61 -20.64
CA GLU A 158 -7.42 2.48 -21.01
C GLU A 158 -8.01 3.22 -19.79
N GLY A 159 -8.10 2.56 -18.63
CA GLY A 159 -8.55 3.18 -17.39
C GLY A 159 -7.60 4.28 -16.90
N LEU A 160 -6.28 4.03 -16.95
CA LEU A 160 -5.26 5.02 -16.60
C LEU A 160 -5.22 6.19 -17.60
N GLN A 161 -5.47 5.94 -18.88
CA GLN A 161 -5.62 6.98 -19.88
C GLN A 161 -6.81 7.89 -19.56
N LEU A 162 -7.97 7.32 -19.24
CA LEU A 162 -9.16 8.09 -18.87
C LEU A 162 -8.94 8.93 -17.60
N VAL A 163 -8.24 8.38 -16.61
CA VAL A 163 -7.82 9.15 -15.42
C VAL A 163 -6.91 10.32 -15.83
N SER A 164 -5.94 10.09 -16.72
CA SER A 164 -5.01 11.13 -17.18
C SER A 164 -5.75 12.24 -17.93
N GLU A 165 -6.69 11.88 -18.81
CA GLU A 165 -7.54 12.81 -19.56
C GLU A 165 -8.48 13.61 -18.65
N MET A 166 -9.10 12.93 -17.67
CA MET A 166 -9.99 13.55 -16.68
C MET A 166 -9.28 14.64 -15.86
N VAL A 167 -8.04 14.39 -15.41
CA VAL A 167 -7.29 15.35 -14.60
C VAL A 167 -6.66 16.44 -15.48
N GLY A 168 -6.15 16.06 -16.65
CA GLY A 168 -5.47 16.93 -17.61
C GLY A 168 -4.04 17.29 -17.19
N GLY A 169 -3.40 18.18 -17.96
CA GLY A 169 -2.08 18.72 -17.63
C GLY A 169 -0.92 17.71 -17.64
N GLY A 170 -1.09 16.58 -18.34
CA GLY A 170 -0.10 15.50 -18.37
C GLY A 170 -0.05 14.67 -17.08
N TYR A 171 -1.08 14.76 -16.24
CA TYR A 171 -1.18 13.97 -15.01
C TYR A 171 -1.08 12.46 -15.29
N ARG A 172 -0.31 11.76 -14.44
CA ARG A 172 -0.33 10.30 -14.31
C ARG A 172 -0.29 9.93 -12.83
N PRO A 173 -1.08 8.94 -12.37
CA PRO A 173 -0.97 8.44 -11.01
C PRO A 173 0.37 7.76 -10.78
N LYS A 174 0.77 7.64 -9.52
CA LYS A 174 1.96 6.90 -9.09
C LYS A 174 1.63 5.46 -8.72
N SER A 175 0.36 5.16 -8.41
CA SER A 175 -0.11 3.84 -8.03
C SER A 175 -1.39 3.42 -8.75
N VAL A 176 -1.71 2.13 -8.70
CA VAL A 176 -3.03 1.55 -9.00
C VAL A 176 -3.62 0.93 -7.73
N VAL A 177 -4.95 0.93 -7.60
CA VAL A 177 -5.65 0.22 -6.51
C VAL A 177 -6.41 -0.95 -7.13
N ALA A 178 -6.00 -2.19 -6.89
CA ALA A 178 -6.49 -3.34 -7.65
C ALA A 178 -7.12 -4.47 -6.82
N GLY A 179 -6.95 -4.47 -5.49
CA GLY A 179 -7.28 -5.63 -4.67
C GLY A 179 -6.30 -6.76 -4.92
N PHE A 180 -6.62 -7.64 -5.86
CA PHE A 180 -5.74 -8.67 -6.40
C PHE A 180 -5.23 -8.26 -7.78
N LEU A 181 -3.92 -8.34 -8.00
CA LEU A 181 -3.35 -8.13 -9.33
C LEU A 181 -2.26 -9.17 -9.62
N ALA A 182 -2.45 -9.94 -10.70
CA ALA A 182 -1.53 -10.99 -11.11
C ALA A 182 -0.12 -10.44 -11.39
N ALA A 183 0.90 -11.28 -11.22
CA ALA A 183 2.31 -10.92 -11.42
C ALA A 183 2.56 -10.31 -12.81
N GLU A 184 1.98 -10.88 -13.86
CA GLU A 184 2.11 -10.36 -15.22
C GLU A 184 1.50 -8.95 -15.38
N ASN A 185 0.38 -8.69 -14.72
CA ASN A 185 -0.25 -7.37 -14.75
C ASN A 185 0.58 -6.34 -13.96
N GLN A 186 1.21 -6.75 -12.85
CA GLN A 186 2.14 -5.90 -12.12
C GLN A 186 3.41 -5.61 -12.93
N ARG A 187 3.90 -6.57 -13.72
CA ARG A 187 4.99 -6.36 -14.69
C ARG A 187 4.59 -5.36 -15.76
N TYR A 188 3.38 -5.51 -16.30
CA TYR A 188 2.84 -4.58 -17.30
C TYR A 188 2.81 -3.14 -16.78
N LEU A 189 2.40 -2.91 -15.54
CA LEU A 189 2.43 -1.58 -14.92
C LEU A 189 3.83 -0.97 -14.93
N ALA A 190 4.85 -1.72 -14.50
CA ALA A 190 6.22 -1.22 -14.47
C ALA A 190 6.78 -0.96 -15.88
N GLU A 191 6.62 -1.91 -16.80
CA GLU A 191 7.30 -1.90 -18.10
C GLU A 191 6.57 -1.09 -19.18
N LYS A 192 5.25 -1.00 -19.10
CA LYS A 192 4.41 -0.39 -20.14
C LYS A 192 3.75 0.90 -19.68
N GLU A 193 3.32 0.97 -18.42
CA GLU A 193 2.66 2.17 -17.87
C GLU A 193 3.61 3.10 -17.10
N ASN A 194 4.84 2.65 -16.81
CA ASN A 194 5.81 3.33 -15.95
C ASN A 194 5.18 3.70 -14.58
N ILE A 195 4.44 2.75 -14.01
CA ILE A 195 3.82 2.82 -12.68
C ILE A 195 4.44 1.70 -11.83
N HIS A 196 5.02 2.07 -10.70
CA HIS A 196 5.82 1.16 -9.88
C HIS A 196 5.23 0.90 -8.49
N VAL A 197 3.96 1.19 -8.29
CA VAL A 197 3.25 0.97 -7.03
C VAL A 197 1.86 0.42 -7.31
N VAL A 198 1.43 -0.56 -6.53
CA VAL A 198 0.06 -1.07 -6.61
C VAL A 198 -0.41 -1.55 -5.24
N GLN A 199 -1.63 -1.18 -4.86
CA GLN A 199 -2.38 -1.99 -3.90
C GLN A 199 -2.84 -3.24 -4.66
N GLY A 200 -2.07 -4.32 -4.56
CA GLY A 200 -2.18 -5.50 -5.43
C GLY A 200 -2.30 -6.82 -4.68
N THR A 201 -2.37 -6.77 -3.36
CA THR A 201 -2.73 -7.90 -2.50
C THR A 201 -3.77 -7.46 -1.48
N ILE A 202 -4.66 -8.36 -1.10
CA ILE A 202 -5.54 -8.23 0.07
C ILE A 202 -5.00 -9.24 1.08
N TRP A 203 -4.15 -8.77 1.99
CA TRP A 203 -3.40 -9.65 2.85
C TRP A 203 -4.35 -10.54 3.66
N SER A 204 -4.01 -11.83 3.74
CA SER A 204 -4.77 -12.88 4.40
C SER A 204 -6.19 -13.13 3.93
N GLN A 205 -6.68 -12.58 2.81
CA GLN A 205 -8.04 -12.89 2.35
C GLN A 205 -8.20 -14.39 2.04
N TYR A 206 -9.17 -15.04 2.69
CA TYR A 206 -9.54 -16.43 2.39
C TYR A 206 -10.95 -16.77 2.92
N GLY A 207 -11.79 -17.38 2.08
CA GLY A 207 -13.15 -17.80 2.43
C GLY A 207 -14.14 -16.67 2.66
N ILE A 208 -13.85 -15.45 2.18
CA ILE A 208 -14.73 -14.27 2.27
C ILE A 208 -14.78 -13.49 0.96
N ASP A 209 -15.89 -12.79 0.71
CA ASP A 209 -16.18 -12.04 -0.52
C ASP A 209 -16.02 -12.90 -1.79
N ASN A 210 -15.36 -12.39 -2.84
CA ASN A 210 -15.25 -13.05 -4.16
C ASN A 210 -13.85 -13.60 -4.48
N GLY A 211 -12.93 -13.59 -3.52
CA GLY A 211 -11.55 -13.96 -3.80
C GLY A 211 -10.78 -14.47 -2.61
N ASP A 212 -9.78 -15.32 -2.87
CA ASP A 212 -8.81 -15.77 -1.89
C ASP A 212 -7.40 -15.49 -2.40
N GLY A 213 -6.53 -14.98 -1.54
CA GLY A 213 -5.15 -14.64 -1.89
C GLY A 213 -4.25 -14.50 -0.67
N ASP A 214 -4.36 -15.45 0.26
CA ASP A 214 -3.44 -15.55 1.38
C ASP A 214 -2.07 -16.08 0.90
N GLY A 215 -1.01 -15.90 1.70
CA GLY A 215 0.34 -16.36 1.41
C GLY A 215 1.35 -15.24 1.20
N SER A 216 0.91 -13.99 0.98
CA SER A 216 1.80 -12.83 0.81
C SER A 216 2.36 -12.29 2.13
N ILE A 217 3.34 -11.38 1.99
CA ILE A 217 3.83 -10.50 3.06
C ILE A 217 2.82 -9.34 3.25
N SER A 218 2.54 -8.94 4.49
CA SER A 218 1.58 -7.85 4.80
C SER A 218 2.14 -6.44 4.61
N TYR A 219 3.47 -6.29 4.70
CA TYR A 219 4.19 -5.05 4.42
C TYR A 219 4.75 -5.03 2.99
N PRO A 220 5.21 -3.86 2.48
CA PRO A 220 5.57 -3.70 1.08
C PRO A 220 6.66 -4.68 0.61
N TYR A 221 6.54 -5.18 -0.61
CA TYR A 221 7.54 -6.04 -1.24
C TYR A 221 7.49 -5.92 -2.77
N TYR A 222 8.50 -6.48 -3.45
CA TYR A 222 8.49 -6.64 -4.91
C TYR A 222 8.06 -8.06 -5.27
N PRO A 223 6.99 -8.25 -6.06
CA PRO A 223 6.50 -9.59 -6.39
C PRO A 223 7.41 -10.30 -7.39
N SER A 224 7.31 -11.63 -7.40
CA SER A 224 7.96 -12.52 -8.35
C SER A 224 7.15 -12.63 -9.64
N LEU A 225 7.82 -12.82 -10.77
CA LEU A 225 7.18 -13.22 -12.04
C LEU A 225 6.36 -14.52 -11.91
N GLU A 226 6.67 -15.37 -10.93
CA GLU A 226 5.98 -16.63 -10.70
C GLU A 226 4.59 -16.44 -10.09
N HIS A 227 4.45 -15.52 -9.13
CA HIS A 227 3.20 -15.30 -8.39
C HIS A 227 3.21 -13.98 -7.62
N TYR A 228 2.12 -13.21 -7.67
CA TYR A 228 2.05 -11.91 -6.99
C TYR A 228 2.22 -11.97 -5.46
N CYS A 229 1.76 -13.03 -4.78
CA CYS A 229 2.00 -13.26 -3.35
C CYS A 229 3.47 -13.61 -3.01
N LYS A 230 4.28 -14.02 -3.98
CA LYS A 230 5.67 -14.43 -3.76
C LYS A 230 6.57 -13.20 -3.88
N PRO A 231 7.40 -12.86 -2.88
CA PRO A 231 8.50 -11.92 -3.07
C PRO A 231 9.49 -12.46 -4.11
N SER A 232 9.94 -11.63 -5.04
CA SER A 232 10.97 -12.03 -5.99
C SER A 232 12.27 -12.44 -5.29
N GLN A 233 12.90 -13.49 -5.81
CA GLN A 233 14.08 -14.11 -5.20
C GLN A 233 15.39 -13.59 -5.78
N ARG A 234 15.39 -13.23 -7.06
CA ARG A 234 16.57 -12.88 -7.86
C ARG A 234 16.20 -11.87 -8.95
N ALA A 235 17.17 -11.48 -9.77
CA ALA A 235 16.95 -10.50 -10.83
C ALA A 235 16.03 -11.03 -11.94
N SER A 236 16.09 -12.33 -12.25
CA SER A 236 15.34 -12.93 -13.36
C SER A 236 13.84 -13.05 -13.10
N ASP A 237 13.40 -12.97 -11.85
CA ASP A 237 11.99 -13.00 -11.46
C ASP A 237 11.51 -11.69 -10.82
N PHE A 238 12.33 -10.63 -10.85
CA PHE A 238 12.00 -9.34 -10.25
C PHE A 238 11.00 -8.56 -11.08
N ILE A 239 9.94 -8.05 -10.44
CA ILE A 239 9.04 -7.04 -10.99
C ILE A 239 9.27 -5.74 -10.23
N ASP A 240 9.57 -4.65 -10.94
CA ASP A 240 9.79 -3.33 -10.35
C ASP A 240 8.47 -2.61 -10.03
N THR A 241 7.62 -3.26 -9.24
CA THR A 241 6.36 -2.74 -8.73
C THR A 241 6.29 -3.07 -7.25
N VAL A 242 6.12 -2.06 -6.40
CA VAL A 242 5.89 -2.26 -4.97
C VAL A 242 4.45 -2.72 -4.78
N CYS A 243 4.28 -3.96 -4.34
CA CYS A 243 2.99 -4.54 -4.00
C CYS A 243 2.63 -4.20 -2.55
N LEU A 244 1.44 -3.61 -2.38
CA LEU A 244 0.90 -3.12 -1.12
C LEU A 244 -0.41 -3.84 -0.78
N ASP A 245 -0.62 -4.06 0.51
CA ASP A 245 -1.92 -4.40 1.10
C ASP A 245 -2.92 -3.23 1.02
N GLY A 246 -4.21 -3.52 1.21
CA GLY A 246 -5.31 -2.55 1.20
C GLY A 246 -5.87 -2.20 2.58
N TRP A 247 -5.94 -3.18 3.51
CA TRP A 247 -6.50 -3.00 4.85
C TRP A 247 -5.64 -3.70 5.89
N THR A 248 -5.04 -2.91 6.77
CA THR A 248 -4.26 -3.45 7.88
C THR A 248 -5.16 -4.21 8.85
N CYS A 249 -4.97 -5.52 8.93
CA CYS A 249 -5.74 -6.43 9.78
C CYS A 249 -5.22 -6.54 11.20
N ASP A 250 -6.12 -6.89 12.12
CA ASP A 250 -5.76 -7.60 13.35
C ASP A 250 -5.30 -9.02 12.96
N PHE A 251 -4.09 -9.42 13.37
CA PHE A 251 -3.50 -10.69 12.94
C PHE A 251 -4.19 -11.92 13.56
N LEU A 252 -4.74 -11.80 14.77
CA LEU A 252 -5.45 -12.90 15.42
C LEU A 252 -6.80 -13.17 14.74
N THR A 253 -7.54 -12.14 14.35
CA THR A 253 -8.79 -12.29 13.59
C THR A 253 -8.49 -12.84 12.20
N ALA A 254 -7.44 -12.31 11.55
CA ALA A 254 -7.00 -12.67 10.21
C ALA A 254 -6.55 -14.13 10.06
N ARG A 255 -6.25 -14.86 11.13
CA ARG A 255 -5.94 -16.31 11.01
C ARG A 255 -7.14 -17.14 10.52
N ARG A 256 -8.36 -16.64 10.67
CA ARG A 256 -9.59 -17.38 10.34
C ARG A 256 -9.87 -17.37 8.84
N ALA A 257 -10.57 -18.39 8.36
CA ALA A 257 -11.20 -18.40 7.05
C ALA A 257 -12.63 -17.86 7.17
N GLY A 258 -13.01 -16.92 6.32
CA GLY A 258 -14.38 -16.42 6.28
C GLY A 258 -14.85 -15.86 7.63
N PHE A 259 -15.91 -16.47 8.14
CA PHE A 259 -16.52 -16.19 9.43
C PHE A 259 -16.29 -17.31 10.47
N ALA A 260 -15.24 -18.12 10.29
CA ALA A 260 -14.97 -19.28 11.14
C ALA A 260 -14.92 -18.88 12.63
N GLY A 261 -15.60 -19.67 13.48
CA GLY A 261 -15.73 -19.36 14.90
C GLY A 261 -16.69 -18.20 15.23
N GLY A 262 -17.50 -17.74 14.26
CA GLY A 262 -18.46 -16.66 14.45
C GLY A 262 -17.88 -15.25 14.30
N PHE A 263 -16.61 -15.14 13.89
CA PHE A 263 -15.89 -13.87 13.78
C PHE A 263 -15.46 -13.61 12.34
N ASN A 264 -15.57 -12.35 11.90
CA ASN A 264 -15.12 -11.94 10.59
C ASN A 264 -13.58 -11.89 10.53
N SER A 265 -12.98 -12.64 9.61
CA SER A 265 -11.53 -12.68 9.36
C SER A 265 -10.95 -11.36 8.81
N ARG A 266 -11.79 -10.36 8.52
CA ARG A 266 -11.40 -9.05 7.97
C ARG A 266 -11.45 -7.92 8.99
N GLN A 267 -11.58 -8.23 10.29
CA GLN A 267 -11.45 -7.22 11.34
C GLN A 267 -10.07 -6.54 11.22
N SER A 268 -10.11 -5.22 11.05
CA SER A 268 -9.01 -4.44 10.51
C SER A 268 -9.23 -2.95 10.77
N LEU A 269 -8.42 -2.09 10.15
CA LEU A 269 -8.72 -0.66 10.00
C LEU A 269 -9.89 -0.37 9.03
N GLY A 270 -10.51 -1.41 8.46
CA GLY A 270 -11.73 -1.32 7.67
C GLY A 270 -12.93 -0.92 8.53
N PRO A 271 -13.83 -0.06 8.03
CA PRO A 271 -14.93 0.49 8.82
C PRO A 271 -16.12 -0.46 8.97
N ILE A 272 -16.26 -1.46 8.08
CA ILE A 272 -17.37 -2.42 8.10
C ILE A 272 -17.28 -3.27 9.36
N GLU A 273 -16.14 -3.92 9.59
CA GLU A 273 -15.91 -4.81 10.72
C GLU A 273 -15.76 -4.08 12.05
N THR A 274 -15.52 -2.77 12.02
CA THR A 274 -15.30 -1.96 13.22
C THR A 274 -16.47 -1.00 13.46
N PHE A 275 -16.47 0.18 12.85
CA PHE A 275 -17.48 1.20 13.14
C PHE A 275 -18.92 0.79 12.82
N MET A 276 -19.13 0.00 11.76
CA MET A 276 -20.48 -0.43 11.39
C MET A 276 -20.96 -1.60 12.26
N ASN A 277 -20.15 -2.67 12.38
CA ASN A 277 -20.56 -3.86 13.11
C ASN A 277 -20.46 -3.73 14.64
N LEU A 278 -19.46 -2.99 15.15
CA LEU A 278 -19.19 -2.84 16.60
C LEU A 278 -19.71 -1.52 17.17
N GLY A 279 -20.11 -0.59 16.29
CA GLY A 279 -20.45 0.77 16.65
C GLY A 279 -19.23 1.67 16.90
N PRO A 280 -19.46 2.99 17.07
CA PRO A 280 -18.39 4.00 17.14
C PRO A 280 -17.34 3.77 18.21
N GLU A 281 -17.75 3.41 19.43
CA GLU A 281 -16.83 3.33 20.58
C GLU A 281 -15.93 2.09 20.51
N VAL A 282 -16.52 0.90 20.31
CA VAL A 282 -15.77 -0.35 20.25
C VAL A 282 -14.98 -0.43 18.95
N GLY A 283 -15.56 0.04 17.83
CA GLY A 283 -14.85 0.15 16.56
C GLY A 283 -13.62 1.05 16.64
N LEU A 284 -13.71 2.21 17.33
CA LEU A 284 -12.56 3.09 17.54
C LEU A 284 -11.47 2.40 18.37
N LYS A 285 -11.84 1.70 19.45
CA LYS A 285 -10.89 0.95 20.29
C LYS A 285 -10.12 -0.08 19.47
N GLU A 286 -10.82 -0.81 18.61
CA GLU A 286 -10.20 -1.82 17.75
C GLU A 286 -9.29 -1.21 16.69
N GLN A 287 -9.72 -0.16 15.98
CA GLN A 287 -8.85 0.50 14.99
C GLN A 287 -7.59 1.09 15.64
N LEU A 288 -7.71 1.66 16.85
CA LEU A 288 -6.56 2.17 17.59
C LEU A 288 -5.64 1.06 18.08
N PHE A 289 -6.18 -0.10 18.47
CA PHE A 289 -5.40 -1.28 18.83
C PHE A 289 -4.54 -1.76 17.65
N VAL A 290 -5.16 -1.97 16.48
CA VAL A 290 -4.45 -2.37 15.26
C VAL A 290 -3.40 -1.33 14.87
N THR A 291 -3.73 -0.04 14.95
CA THR A 291 -2.75 1.03 14.66
C THR A 291 -1.57 1.01 15.63
N ASP A 292 -1.82 0.80 16.92
CA ASP A 292 -0.80 0.78 17.97
C ASP A 292 0.24 -0.33 17.75
N MET A 293 -0.22 -1.53 17.38
CA MET A 293 0.64 -2.65 17.05
C MET A 293 1.70 -2.28 15.99
N HIS A 294 1.29 -1.55 14.96
CA HIS A 294 2.22 -1.09 13.92
C HIS A 294 3.04 0.13 14.36
N PHE A 295 2.42 1.15 14.94
CA PHE A 295 3.08 2.43 15.22
C PHE A 295 3.99 2.41 16.46
N ASN A 296 3.86 1.41 17.33
CA ASN A 296 4.72 1.21 18.48
C ASN A 296 5.71 0.05 18.26
N ASP A 297 5.32 -1.17 18.58
CA ASP A 297 6.24 -2.32 18.57
C ASP A 297 6.69 -2.66 17.13
N GLY A 298 5.77 -2.64 16.17
CA GLY A 298 6.07 -2.77 14.75
C GLY A 298 7.09 -1.73 14.27
N PHE A 299 6.91 -0.46 14.63
CA PHE A 299 7.84 0.63 14.29
C PHE A 299 9.24 0.35 14.82
N LYS A 300 9.36 -0.08 16.09
CA LYS A 300 10.65 -0.39 16.73
C LYS A 300 11.36 -1.56 16.03
N ARG A 301 10.60 -2.58 15.61
CA ARG A 301 11.15 -3.76 14.95
C ARG A 301 11.55 -3.52 13.50
N ASN A 302 10.76 -2.75 12.78
CA ASN A 302 10.85 -2.62 11.33
C ASN A 302 11.55 -1.32 10.88
N GLY A 303 11.80 -0.39 11.80
CA GLY A 303 12.44 0.90 11.53
C GLY A 303 11.54 1.92 10.83
N PHE A 304 10.33 1.53 10.42
CA PHE A 304 9.23 2.39 10.00
C PHE A 304 7.92 1.67 10.35
N ALA A 305 6.81 2.39 10.28
CA ALA A 305 5.50 1.80 10.38
C ALA A 305 4.61 2.30 9.27
N TRP A 306 3.79 1.40 8.78
CA TRP A 306 2.78 1.66 7.79
C TRP A 306 1.48 0.97 8.18
N THR A 307 0.39 1.72 8.07
CA THR A 307 -0.97 1.21 8.11
C THR A 307 -1.75 1.75 6.91
N THR A 308 -2.75 1.00 6.47
CA THR A 308 -3.55 1.33 5.30
C THR A 308 -5.01 0.94 5.51
N SER A 309 -5.92 1.69 4.90
CA SER A 309 -7.33 1.34 4.86
C SER A 309 -8.03 1.91 3.63
N ILE A 310 -8.97 1.14 3.09
CA ILE A 310 -9.88 1.56 2.02
C ILE A 310 -11.28 1.71 2.58
N TRP A 311 -11.89 2.88 2.37
CA TRP A 311 -13.27 3.16 2.76
C TRP A 311 -14.03 3.61 1.52
N GLU A 312 -14.97 2.80 1.05
CA GLU A 312 -15.74 3.10 -0.15
C GLU A 312 -16.72 4.26 0.10
N VAL A 313 -16.92 5.13 -0.89
CA VAL A 313 -17.87 6.26 -0.77
C VAL A 313 -19.28 5.76 -0.45
N CYS A 314 -19.65 4.58 -0.96
CA CYS A 314 -20.95 3.95 -0.71
C CYS A 314 -21.24 3.61 0.76
N LEU A 315 -20.22 3.59 1.64
CA LEU A 315 -20.42 3.34 3.07
C LEU A 315 -21.17 4.46 3.80
N GLY A 316 -21.33 5.62 3.13
CA GLY A 316 -22.22 6.69 3.55
C GLY A 316 -21.66 7.60 4.65
N ALA A 317 -22.19 8.83 4.70
CA ALA A 317 -21.66 9.91 5.54
C ALA A 317 -21.56 9.55 7.04
N LYS A 318 -22.54 8.80 7.58
CA LYS A 318 -22.55 8.35 8.98
C LYS A 318 -21.33 7.50 9.35
N THR A 319 -20.84 6.69 8.42
CA THR A 319 -19.62 5.90 8.64
C THR A 319 -18.40 6.83 8.71
N PHE A 320 -18.30 7.78 7.78
CA PHE A 320 -17.20 8.76 7.72
C PHE A 320 -17.16 9.75 8.88
N GLU A 321 -18.28 10.00 9.57
CA GLU A 321 -18.32 10.80 10.80
C GLU A 321 -17.44 10.25 11.94
N ASN A 322 -17.05 8.96 11.88
CA ASN A 322 -16.14 8.36 12.85
C ASN A 322 -14.65 8.67 12.56
N LEU A 323 -14.32 9.01 11.31
CA LEU A 323 -12.93 9.22 10.87
C LEU A 323 -12.22 10.37 11.62
N PRO A 324 -12.87 11.52 11.92
CA PRO A 324 -12.25 12.58 12.73
C PRO A 324 -11.86 12.11 14.13
N GLY A 325 -12.67 11.25 14.76
CA GLY A 325 -12.38 10.69 16.09
C GLY A 325 -11.16 9.77 16.06
N TYR A 326 -11.09 8.88 15.07
CA TYR A 326 -9.91 8.05 14.82
C TYR A 326 -8.67 8.91 14.59
N GLY A 327 -8.73 9.86 13.65
CA GLY A 327 -7.60 10.73 13.34
C GLY A 327 -7.14 11.56 14.54
N ALA A 328 -8.06 12.07 15.36
CA ALA A 328 -7.71 12.82 16.57
C ALA A 328 -6.90 11.97 17.55
N GLU A 329 -7.30 10.73 17.80
CA GLU A 329 -6.58 9.82 18.68
C GLU A 329 -5.24 9.38 18.10
N VAL A 330 -5.17 9.07 16.81
CA VAL A 330 -3.91 8.71 16.14
C VAL A 330 -2.90 9.86 16.24
N ARG A 331 -3.30 11.09 15.89
CA ARG A 331 -2.40 12.26 15.97
C ARG A 331 -2.02 12.61 17.41
N ARG A 332 -2.89 12.33 18.39
CA ARG A 332 -2.58 12.52 19.81
C ARG A 332 -1.51 11.53 20.30
N ARG A 333 -1.57 10.27 19.87
CA ARG A 333 -0.64 9.21 20.27
C ARG A 333 0.67 9.23 19.48
N TRP A 334 0.60 9.58 18.19
CA TRP A 334 1.73 9.61 17.26
C TRP A 334 1.74 10.92 16.46
N PRO A 335 2.14 12.05 17.07
CA PRO A 335 2.06 13.37 16.44
C PRO A 335 2.99 13.54 15.23
N ASP A 336 3.97 12.65 15.05
CA ASP A 336 4.90 12.60 13.93
C ASP A 336 4.40 11.78 12.73
N MET A 337 3.22 11.15 12.84
CA MET A 337 2.63 10.36 11.76
C MET A 337 2.34 11.22 10.52
N GLN A 338 2.49 10.62 9.34
CA GLN A 338 2.21 11.27 8.04
C GLN A 338 1.09 10.54 7.29
N CYS A 339 0.14 11.28 6.74
CA CYS A 339 -0.87 10.71 5.85
C CYS A 339 -0.45 10.95 4.40
N MET A 340 -0.12 9.87 3.69
CA MET A 340 0.41 9.90 2.33
C MET A 340 -0.58 9.24 1.37
N THR A 341 -0.49 9.60 0.08
CA THR A 341 -1.13 8.79 -0.96
C THR A 341 -0.43 7.43 -1.06
N VAL A 342 -1.13 6.42 -1.58
CA VAL A 342 -0.57 5.08 -1.81
C VAL A 342 0.67 5.17 -2.68
N GLY A 343 0.61 5.94 -3.77
CA GLY A 343 1.73 6.13 -4.67
C GLY A 343 2.91 6.87 -4.04
N ASP A 344 2.69 7.91 -3.23
CA ASP A 344 3.78 8.62 -2.54
C ASP A 344 4.50 7.69 -1.55
N PHE A 345 3.74 6.86 -0.80
CA PHE A 345 4.31 5.89 0.12
C PHE A 345 5.09 4.79 -0.60
N GLY A 346 4.50 4.17 -1.63
CA GLY A 346 5.15 3.10 -2.39
C GLY A 346 6.42 3.57 -3.10
N GLU A 347 6.42 4.78 -3.66
CA GLU A 347 7.64 5.35 -4.27
C GLU A 347 8.70 5.68 -3.21
N ALA A 348 8.31 6.11 -2.01
CA ALA A 348 9.25 6.30 -0.90
C ALA A 348 9.90 4.96 -0.49
N PHE A 349 9.11 3.89 -0.42
CA PHE A 349 9.63 2.54 -0.21
C PHE A 349 10.59 2.13 -1.34
N ARG A 350 10.20 2.29 -2.60
CA ARG A 350 11.00 1.95 -3.79
C ARG A 350 12.32 2.73 -3.89
N ARG A 351 12.35 3.99 -3.43
CA ARG A 351 13.60 4.75 -3.34
C ARG A 351 14.57 4.11 -2.34
N GLN A 352 14.06 3.58 -1.23
CA GLN A 352 14.86 3.07 -0.12
C GLN A 352 15.24 1.60 -0.25
N PHE A 353 14.33 0.75 -0.72
CA PHE A 353 14.50 -0.68 -0.89
C PHE A 353 14.51 -0.99 -2.39
N LYS A 354 15.62 -1.52 -2.91
CA LYS A 354 15.78 -1.79 -4.36
C LYS A 354 15.40 -3.19 -4.78
N ASN A 355 15.23 -4.08 -3.81
CA ASN A 355 14.83 -5.47 -3.96
C ASN A 355 14.46 -6.02 -2.58
N ASN A 356 14.07 -7.29 -2.55
CA ASN A 356 13.61 -7.95 -1.33
C ASN A 356 14.73 -8.40 -0.38
N GLY A 357 16.01 -8.24 -0.75
CA GLY A 357 17.14 -8.83 -0.02
C GLY A 357 17.29 -8.35 1.43
N LYS A 358 16.75 -7.16 1.76
CA LYS A 358 16.78 -6.55 3.09
C LYS A 358 15.45 -6.63 3.85
N LEU A 359 14.42 -7.28 3.30
CA LEU A 359 13.14 -7.41 4.01
C LEU A 359 13.29 -8.38 5.18
N ASP A 360 12.89 -7.93 6.36
CA ASP A 360 12.83 -8.71 7.60
C ASP A 360 11.80 -8.11 8.55
N TYR A 361 10.52 -8.17 8.16
CA TYR A 361 9.43 -7.60 8.94
C TYR A 361 9.06 -8.50 10.11
N ARG A 362 8.77 -7.88 11.25
CA ARG A 362 8.40 -8.56 12.49
C ARG A 362 7.24 -7.85 13.18
N PHE A 363 6.29 -8.62 13.69
CA PHE A 363 5.16 -8.11 14.46
C PHE A 363 4.87 -9.02 15.65
N VAL A 364 4.34 -8.43 16.72
CA VAL A 364 3.84 -9.12 17.90
C VAL A 364 2.50 -8.50 18.25
N GLU A 365 1.51 -9.34 18.47
CA GLU A 365 0.16 -8.93 18.86
C GLU A 365 -0.30 -9.80 20.02
N ARG A 366 -0.85 -9.17 21.06
CA ARG A 366 -1.67 -9.82 22.08
C ARG A 366 -3.09 -9.32 21.91
N GLY A 367 -4.06 -10.21 21.83
CA GLY A 367 -5.40 -9.85 21.37
C GLY A 367 -6.06 -8.73 22.18
N SER A 368 -6.84 -7.91 21.49
CA SER A 368 -7.57 -6.78 22.08
C SER A 368 -8.70 -7.22 23.01
N GLY A 369 -9.14 -8.48 22.90
CA GLY A 369 -10.35 -8.99 23.53
C GLY A 369 -11.64 -8.56 22.84
N ILE A 370 -11.54 -7.89 21.69
CA ILE A 370 -12.69 -7.43 20.90
C ILE A 370 -12.95 -8.45 19.79
N HIS A 371 -14.12 -9.09 19.86
CA HIS A 371 -14.58 -10.05 18.85
C HIS A 371 -13.56 -11.17 18.61
N GLY A 372 -13.02 -11.29 17.39
CA GLY A 372 -12.11 -12.38 17.02
C GLY A 372 -10.67 -12.20 17.50
N SER A 373 -10.36 -11.09 18.16
CA SER A 373 -9.05 -10.80 18.73
C SER A 373 -8.94 -11.41 20.13
N ASP A 374 -8.56 -12.69 20.18
CA ASP A 374 -8.57 -13.50 21.39
C ASP A 374 -7.57 -12.96 22.44
N ALA A 375 -8.05 -12.39 23.55
CA ALA A 375 -7.21 -11.68 24.54
C ALA A 375 -6.11 -12.55 25.18
N ASN A 376 -6.33 -13.86 25.27
CA ASN A 376 -5.37 -14.80 25.84
C ASN A 376 -4.28 -15.23 24.84
N LEU A 377 -4.41 -14.90 23.56
CA LEU A 377 -3.46 -15.32 22.54
C LEU A 377 -2.42 -14.24 22.23
N GLU A 378 -1.19 -14.68 22.01
CA GLU A 378 -0.11 -13.87 21.43
C GLU A 378 0.29 -14.50 20.10
N ILE A 379 0.28 -13.70 19.03
CA ILE A 379 0.78 -14.08 17.72
C ILE A 379 2.02 -13.27 17.36
N ARG A 380 3.02 -13.93 16.77
CA ARG A 380 4.24 -13.31 16.28
C ARG A 380 4.41 -13.62 14.81
N TRP A 381 4.56 -12.59 13.99
CA TRP A 381 4.83 -12.71 12.56
C TRP A 381 6.28 -12.38 12.25
N PHE A 382 6.85 -13.15 11.33
CA PHE A 382 8.15 -12.90 10.69
C PHE A 382 7.96 -13.03 9.19
N MET A 383 8.32 -12.00 8.43
CA MET A 383 8.12 -11.98 6.98
C MET A 383 9.36 -11.43 6.30
N ASN A 384 10.01 -12.25 5.49
CA ASN A 384 11.22 -11.88 4.76
C ASN A 384 11.14 -12.44 3.33
N ARG A 385 12.18 -12.18 2.52
CA ARG A 385 12.23 -12.67 1.14
C ARG A 385 12.06 -14.18 1.03
N ASP A 386 12.58 -14.95 1.98
CA ASP A 386 12.68 -16.41 1.83
C ASP A 386 11.42 -17.12 2.35
N PHE A 387 10.73 -16.57 3.35
CA PHE A 387 9.49 -17.14 3.91
C PHE A 387 8.69 -16.12 4.73
N ARG A 388 7.43 -16.45 5.04
CA ARG A 388 6.72 -15.94 6.23
C ARG A 388 6.46 -17.06 7.24
N LEU A 389 6.45 -16.68 8.51
CA LEU A 389 6.27 -17.56 9.66
C LEU A 389 5.36 -16.87 10.69
N ALA A 390 4.36 -17.59 11.20
CA ALA A 390 3.54 -17.17 12.32
C ALA A 390 3.64 -18.17 13.48
N LEU A 391 3.94 -17.66 14.67
CA LEU A 391 3.92 -18.41 15.93
C LEU A 391 2.75 -17.95 16.79
N LEU A 392 2.04 -18.88 17.42
CA LEU A 392 0.88 -18.63 18.26
C LEU A 392 0.99 -19.42 19.57
N HIS A 393 0.66 -18.78 20.69
CA HIS A 393 0.51 -19.44 22.00
C HIS A 393 -0.48 -18.69 22.90
N ASP A 394 -0.91 -19.35 23.97
CA ASP A 394 -1.67 -18.73 25.05
C ASP A 394 -0.71 -18.09 26.06
N TRP A 395 -0.45 -16.79 25.92
CA TRP A 395 0.51 -16.07 26.77
C TRP A 395 0.09 -15.97 28.23
N THR A 396 -1.17 -16.32 28.56
CA THR A 396 -1.69 -16.31 29.93
C THR A 396 -1.41 -17.61 30.67
N LYS A 397 -0.97 -18.65 29.97
CA LYS A 397 -0.64 -19.96 30.53
C LYS A 397 0.88 -20.14 30.63
N GLU A 398 1.38 -20.31 31.85
CA GLU A 398 2.79 -20.56 32.07
C GLU A 398 3.23 -21.87 31.38
N GLY A 399 4.26 -21.78 30.54
CA GLY A 399 4.82 -22.93 29.84
C GLY A 399 4.05 -23.39 28.60
N ASP A 400 3.01 -22.65 28.16
CA ASP A 400 2.37 -22.93 26.87
C ASP A 400 3.37 -22.71 25.72
N PRO A 401 3.57 -23.69 24.83
CA PRO A 401 4.60 -23.58 23.79
C PRO A 401 4.10 -22.78 22.59
N GLU A 402 5.01 -22.04 21.95
CA GLU A 402 4.76 -21.43 20.64
C GLU A 402 4.58 -22.49 19.55
N MET A 403 3.40 -22.46 18.90
CA MET A 403 3.04 -23.34 17.80
C MET A 403 3.16 -22.59 16.47
N VAL A 404 3.74 -23.22 15.47
CA VAL A 404 3.77 -22.75 14.08
C VAL A 404 2.37 -22.90 13.50
N ILE A 405 1.72 -21.78 13.18
CA ILE A 405 0.39 -21.76 12.54
C ILE A 405 0.44 -21.33 11.07
N ASP A 406 1.53 -20.71 10.62
CA ASP A 406 1.80 -20.43 9.21
C ASP A 406 3.29 -20.59 9.00
N PHE A 407 3.66 -21.34 7.97
CA PHE A 407 5.00 -21.35 7.42
C PHE A 407 4.89 -21.47 5.91
N THR A 408 5.03 -20.34 5.24
CA THR A 408 4.92 -20.25 3.78
C THR A 408 6.29 -19.92 3.20
N ARG A 409 6.86 -20.87 2.46
CA ARG A 409 8.17 -20.76 1.79
C ARG A 409 8.07 -20.05 0.45
N TYR A 410 8.98 -19.14 0.18
CA TYR A 410 9.06 -18.39 -1.08
C TYR A 410 10.23 -18.82 -1.97
N ASP A 411 11.14 -19.65 -1.45
CA ASP A 411 12.20 -20.26 -2.24
C ASP A 411 11.68 -21.37 -3.16
N LEU A 412 10.52 -21.96 -2.83
CA LEU A 412 9.80 -22.91 -3.69
C LEU A 412 9.22 -22.23 -4.93
N THR A 413 9.13 -22.96 -6.04
CA THR A 413 8.42 -22.52 -7.24
C THR A 413 6.94 -22.29 -6.92
N ALA A 414 6.38 -21.19 -7.41
CA ALA A 414 4.96 -20.89 -7.34
C ALA A 414 4.39 -20.77 -8.76
N GLU A 415 3.08 -20.94 -8.88
CA GLU A 415 2.34 -20.73 -10.12
C GLU A 415 0.98 -20.13 -9.77
N GLU A 416 0.63 -19.04 -10.45
CA GLU A 416 -0.73 -18.49 -10.38
C GLU A 416 -1.71 -19.34 -11.20
N PRO A 417 -3.01 -19.32 -10.89
CA PRO A 417 -4.02 -19.92 -11.74
C PRO A 417 -3.93 -19.45 -13.20
N LYS A 418 -4.10 -20.41 -14.12
CA LYS A 418 -4.24 -20.16 -15.56
C LYS A 418 -5.67 -19.79 -15.93
N ASP A 419 -6.62 -20.52 -15.33
CA ASP A 419 -8.05 -20.30 -15.53
C ASP A 419 -8.61 -19.33 -14.49
N PHE A 420 -9.79 -18.79 -14.78
CA PHE A 420 -10.56 -18.00 -13.83
C PHE A 420 -10.93 -18.84 -12.63
N GLY A 421 -10.67 -18.32 -11.44
CA GLY A 421 -10.88 -19.06 -10.21
C GLY A 421 -10.78 -18.15 -9.01
N ARG A 422 -11.48 -18.54 -7.95
CA ARG A 422 -11.52 -17.80 -6.69
C ARG A 422 -10.17 -17.80 -5.97
N ASN A 423 -9.47 -18.93 -5.97
CA ASN A 423 -8.32 -19.13 -5.10
C ASN A 423 -6.99 -18.85 -5.82
N TRP A 424 -6.37 -17.75 -5.42
CA TRP A 424 -5.05 -17.28 -5.84
C TRP A 424 -4.07 -17.25 -4.66
N SER A 425 -4.30 -18.10 -3.65
CA SER A 425 -3.47 -18.15 -2.45
C SER A 425 -2.18 -18.92 -2.71
N LEU A 426 -1.08 -18.46 -2.13
CA LEU A 426 0.20 -19.15 -2.11
C LEU A 426 0.32 -19.92 -0.79
N MET A 427 -0.02 -21.21 -0.81
CA MET A 427 -0.04 -22.07 0.38
C MET A 427 0.83 -23.31 0.14
N ASN A 428 1.87 -23.51 0.96
CA ASN A 428 2.72 -24.70 0.87
C ASN A 428 2.78 -25.47 2.20
N VAL A 429 3.74 -25.19 3.10
CA VAL A 429 4.03 -26.05 4.25
C VAL A 429 2.90 -26.04 5.28
N ILE A 430 2.63 -24.89 5.90
CA ILE A 430 1.52 -24.68 6.85
C ILE A 430 0.89 -23.33 6.54
N ASN A 431 -0.43 -23.23 6.50
CA ASN A 431 -1.14 -21.98 6.30
C ASN A 431 -2.10 -21.67 7.47
N GLN A 432 -2.12 -20.41 7.91
CA GLN A 432 -2.90 -19.94 9.06
C GLN A 432 -4.39 -20.28 9.02
N LYS A 433 -4.97 -20.47 7.83
CA LYS A 433 -6.40 -20.73 7.65
C LYS A 433 -6.84 -22.10 8.14
N SER A 434 -5.89 -23.01 8.39
CA SER A 434 -6.16 -24.35 8.89
C SER A 434 -7.16 -25.12 8.01
N SER A 435 -7.13 -24.88 6.68
CA SER A 435 -8.12 -25.43 5.74
C SER A 435 -7.73 -26.81 5.19
N ARG A 436 -6.48 -27.24 5.42
CA ARG A 436 -5.95 -28.54 4.96
C ARG A 436 -5.46 -29.37 6.15
N PRO A 437 -5.44 -30.71 6.07
CA PRO A 437 -4.96 -31.56 7.18
C PRO A 437 -3.55 -31.24 7.67
N GLN A 438 -2.65 -30.84 6.76
CA GLN A 438 -1.26 -30.48 7.09
C GLN A 438 -1.13 -29.12 7.78
N ASP A 439 -2.19 -28.29 7.79
CA ASP A 439 -2.16 -26.96 8.42
C ASP A 439 -2.36 -27.03 9.95
N LYS A 440 -2.45 -28.24 10.52
CA LYS A 440 -2.50 -28.41 11.97
C LYS A 440 -1.26 -27.74 12.60
N PRO A 441 -1.44 -26.89 13.62
CA PRO A 441 -0.30 -26.27 14.30
C PRO A 441 0.65 -27.31 14.89
N VAL A 442 1.95 -27.07 14.75
CA VAL A 442 3.04 -27.94 15.22
C VAL A 442 4.10 -27.12 15.96
N LEU A 443 4.92 -27.77 16.79
CA LEU A 443 6.08 -27.11 17.38
C LEU A 443 7.11 -26.76 16.29
N LEU A 444 7.91 -25.72 16.52
CA LEU A 444 9.02 -25.38 15.60
C LEU A 444 9.98 -26.56 15.37
N SER A 445 10.18 -27.40 16.39
CA SER A 445 11.02 -28.60 16.33
C SER A 445 10.41 -29.76 15.55
N GLU A 446 9.11 -29.71 15.24
CA GLU A 446 8.38 -30.74 14.49
C GLU A 446 8.36 -30.46 12.98
N LEU A 447 8.77 -29.26 12.55
CA LEU A 447 9.03 -28.97 11.13
C LEU A 447 10.18 -29.84 10.59
N SER A 448 10.25 -30.02 9.28
CA SER A 448 11.35 -30.75 8.65
C SER A 448 12.72 -30.12 8.97
N ASN A 449 13.80 -30.91 8.93
CA ASN A 449 15.15 -30.38 9.16
C ASN A 449 15.54 -29.28 8.16
N GLU A 450 15.04 -29.37 6.93
CA GLU A 450 15.26 -28.37 5.88
C GLU A 450 14.56 -27.05 6.24
N ASP A 451 13.29 -27.13 6.63
CA ASP A 451 12.49 -25.97 7.03
C ASP A 451 13.08 -25.31 8.29
N GLN A 452 13.48 -26.10 9.29
CA GLN A 452 14.18 -25.58 10.46
C GLN A 452 15.50 -24.90 10.10
N ALA A 453 16.28 -25.46 9.16
CA ALA A 453 17.52 -24.84 8.72
C ALA A 453 17.27 -23.51 7.98
N LEU A 454 16.21 -23.44 7.18
CA LEU A 454 15.77 -22.22 6.51
C LEU A 454 15.38 -21.14 7.53
N ILE A 455 14.55 -21.48 8.52
CA ILE A 455 14.15 -20.55 9.58
C ILE A 455 15.38 -20.12 10.40
N ARG A 456 16.23 -21.06 10.81
CA ARG A 456 17.43 -20.79 11.65
C ARG A 456 18.41 -19.83 10.99
N ARG A 457 18.48 -19.82 9.66
CA ARG A 457 19.34 -18.88 8.92
C ARG A 457 18.91 -17.42 9.09
N ARG A 458 17.60 -17.17 9.22
CA ARG A 458 17.03 -15.82 9.36
C ARG A 458 16.74 -15.46 10.83
N LEU A 459 16.32 -16.44 11.61
CA LEU A 459 15.81 -16.30 12.97
C LEU A 459 16.51 -17.29 13.93
N PRO A 460 17.85 -17.23 14.07
CA PRO A 460 18.60 -18.16 14.92
C PRO A 460 18.17 -18.09 16.40
N GLU A 461 17.61 -16.96 16.84
CA GLU A 461 17.09 -16.76 18.19
C GLU A 461 15.96 -17.72 18.55
N LEU A 462 15.16 -18.17 17.58
CA LEU A 462 14.04 -19.11 17.83
C LEU A 462 14.53 -20.53 18.20
N PHE A 463 15.81 -20.82 17.98
CA PHE A 463 16.42 -22.12 18.28
C PHE A 463 17.37 -22.08 19.48
N LYS A 464 17.54 -20.91 20.13
CA LYS A 464 18.35 -20.81 21.34
C LYS A 464 17.56 -21.44 22.49
N LYS A 465 18.17 -22.38 23.22
CA LYS A 465 17.60 -22.88 24.47
C LYS A 465 17.45 -21.71 25.45
N VAL A 466 16.24 -21.45 25.93
CA VAL A 466 16.03 -20.57 27.09
C VAL A 466 16.67 -21.27 28.29
N GLY A 467 17.91 -20.88 28.60
CA GLY A 467 18.74 -21.60 29.58
C GLY A 467 20.18 -21.11 29.66
N ALA A 468 20.38 -19.83 29.94
CA ALA A 468 21.57 -19.30 30.61
C ALA A 468 21.24 -17.88 31.12
N GLU A 469 21.63 -17.57 32.35
CA GLU A 469 21.45 -16.29 33.08
C GLU A 469 20.12 -16.08 33.81
N ARG A 470 19.90 -16.85 34.89
CA ARG A 470 19.40 -16.24 36.13
C ARG A 470 20.61 -15.70 36.89
N PRO A 471 20.71 -14.38 37.18
CA PRO A 471 21.73 -13.91 38.09
C PRO A 471 21.47 -14.51 39.48
N ALA A 472 22.51 -15.10 40.08
CA ALA A 472 22.44 -15.65 41.42
C ALA A 472 21.96 -14.56 42.41
N PRO A 473 21.17 -14.91 43.43
CA PRO A 473 20.80 -13.96 44.47
C PRO A 473 22.08 -13.50 45.16
N LYS A 474 22.30 -12.18 45.19
CA LYS A 474 23.35 -11.58 45.99
C LYS A 474 23.08 -11.95 47.45
N GLN A 475 24.00 -12.69 48.06
CA GLN A 475 24.10 -12.85 49.51
C GLN A 475 24.57 -11.55 50.15
#